data_AF-A0A7C9CR56-F1
#
_entry.id   AF-A0A7C9CR56-F1
#
_cell.length_a   1.000
_cell.length_b   1.000
_cell.length_c   1.000
_cell.angle_alpha   90.00
_cell.angle_beta   90.00
_cell.angle_gamma   90.00
#
_symmetry.space_group_name_H-M   'P 1'
#
loop_
_entity.id
_entity.type
_entity.pdbx_description
1 polymer ?
#
loop_
_entity_poly.entity_id
_entity_poly.type
_entity_poly.pdbx_seq_one_letter_code
_entity_poly.pdbx_strand_id
1 'polypeptide(L)'
;IKPTPMESTWLLSLLIFFVTILTLTKFSRSRKYASQKIKLPPGPPTLPIIGNLHQLATKNTPPHHLFAELARVYGPLMHLRLGEVPTIIVSSADMAREVMRTHDAVLCSRPSLIMIEHVFYGR
;
A
#
# COMPACT_ATOMS: atom_id res chain seq x y z
N ILE A 1 26.16 22.66 -37.33
CA ILE A 1 25.35 21.46 -37.66
C ILE A 1 24.13 21.51 -36.76
N LYS A 2 22.96 21.87 -37.29
CA LYS A 2 21.72 21.94 -36.50
C LYS A 2 21.22 20.50 -36.33
N PRO A 3 20.98 20.00 -35.11
CA PRO A 3 20.49 18.64 -34.93
C PRO A 3 19.15 18.49 -35.67
N THR A 4 18.98 17.39 -36.38
CA THR A 4 17.73 17.06 -37.07
C THR A 4 16.63 16.83 -36.02
N PRO A 5 15.35 17.12 -36.35
CA PRO A 5 14.26 17.05 -35.38
C PRO A 5 14.14 15.67 -34.71
N MET A 6 14.50 14.60 -35.41
CA MET A 6 14.43 13.22 -34.91
C MET A 6 15.41 12.97 -33.75
N GLU A 7 16.65 13.46 -33.82
CA GLU A 7 17.66 13.32 -32.74
C GLU A 7 17.21 14.04 -31.45
N SER A 8 16.55 15.19 -31.58
CA SER A 8 16.07 15.95 -30.43
C SER A 8 14.94 15.25 -29.65
N THR A 9 14.09 14.47 -30.34
CA THR A 9 12.97 13.76 -29.70
C THR A 9 13.42 12.60 -28.81
N TRP A 10 14.44 11.84 -29.22
CA TRP A 10 15.01 10.76 -28.42
C TRP A 10 15.64 11.27 -27.12
N LEU A 11 16.36 12.40 -27.20
CA LEU A 11 16.96 13.04 -26.03
C LEU A 11 15.90 13.53 -25.03
N LEU A 12 14.81 14.12 -25.52
CA LEU A 12 13.66 14.52 -24.69
C LEU A 12 13.00 13.31 -24.02
N SER A 13 12.79 12.22 -24.77
CA SER A 13 12.22 10.97 -24.23
C SER A 13 13.09 10.35 -23.13
N LEU A 14 14.41 10.28 -23.34
CA LEU A 14 15.36 9.78 -22.34
C LEU A 14 15.40 10.66 -21.09
N LEU A 15 15.33 11.99 -21.26
CA LEU A 15 15.27 12.93 -20.14
C LEU A 15 14.01 12.72 -19.30
N ILE A 16 12.84 12.59 -19.94
CA ILE A 16 11.56 12.32 -19.26
C ILE A 16 11.61 10.97 -18.53
N PHE A 17 12.16 9.93 -19.16
CA PHE A 17 12.33 8.62 -18.52
C PHE A 17 13.23 8.70 -17.29
N PHE A 18 14.35 9.42 -17.37
CA PHE A 18 15.26 9.57 -16.23
C PHE A 18 14.65 10.39 -15.09
N VAL A 19 13.91 11.46 -15.41
CA VAL A 19 13.17 12.28 -14.41
C VAL A 19 12.06 11.48 -13.74
N THR A 20 11.31 10.66 -14.48
CA THR A 20 10.28 9.79 -13.89
C THR A 20 10.91 8.72 -12.98
N ILE A 21 12.01 8.09 -13.38
CA ILE A 21 12.74 7.15 -12.51
C ILE A 21 13.29 7.85 -11.25
N LEU A 22 13.85 9.06 -11.37
CA LEU A 22 14.35 9.84 -10.22
C LEU A 22 13.23 10.24 -9.25
N THR A 23 12.09 10.69 -9.77
CA THR A 23 10.93 11.05 -8.94
C THR A 23 10.32 9.82 -8.27
N LEU A 24 10.20 8.69 -8.97
CA LEU A 24 9.74 7.42 -8.39
C LEU A 24 10.67 6.90 -7.30
N THR A 25 11.99 6.97 -7.50
CA THR A 25 12.99 6.53 -6.51
C THR A 25 13.04 7.44 -5.29
N LYS A 26 12.94 8.76 -5.47
CA LYS A 26 12.83 9.74 -4.36
C LYS A 26 11.52 9.59 -3.60
N PHE A 27 10.40 9.38 -4.28
CA PHE A 27 9.10 9.14 -3.67
C PHE A 27 9.06 7.79 -2.93
N SER A 28 9.70 6.75 -3.48
CA SER A 28 9.88 5.47 -2.80
C SER A 28 10.78 5.59 -1.55
N ARG A 29 11.89 6.35 -1.63
CA ARG A 29 12.77 6.62 -0.48
C ARG A 29 12.11 7.49 0.58
N SER A 30 11.36 8.52 0.20
CA SER A 30 10.57 9.34 1.13
C SER A 30 9.56 8.49 1.89
N ARG A 31 8.98 7.47 1.24
CA ARG A 31 8.10 6.50 1.90
C ARG A 31 8.79 5.51 2.84
N LYS A 32 10.13 5.43 2.82
CA LYS A 32 10.89 4.77 3.90
C LYS A 32 10.97 5.63 5.17
N TYR A 33 10.53 6.89 5.13
CA TYR A 33 10.50 7.79 6.28
C TYR A 33 9.15 7.75 7.01
N ALA A 34 9.01 6.74 7.87
CA ALA A 34 8.50 6.89 9.24
C ALA A 34 8.84 5.66 10.09
N SER A 35 9.93 4.94 9.79
CA SER A 35 10.51 3.96 10.72
C SER A 35 11.25 4.68 11.85
N GLN A 36 10.62 5.67 12.48
CA GLN A 36 11.04 6.11 13.81
C GLN A 36 10.56 5.04 14.79
N LYS A 37 11.45 4.10 15.16
CA LYS A 37 11.38 3.23 16.35
C LYS A 37 10.09 2.44 16.65
N ILE A 38 9.05 2.47 15.83
CA ILE A 38 7.85 1.65 16.02
C ILE A 38 8.12 0.28 15.41
N LYS A 39 8.19 -0.74 16.27
CA LYS A 39 8.25 -2.14 15.84
C LYS A 39 6.91 -2.51 15.23
N LEU A 40 6.79 -2.37 13.91
CA LEU A 40 5.64 -2.87 13.18
C LEU A 40 5.66 -4.41 13.20
N PRO A 41 4.47 -5.04 13.18
CA PRO A 41 4.39 -6.48 13.00
C PRO A 41 4.98 -6.88 11.64
N PRO A 42 5.40 -8.15 11.49
CA PRO A 42 5.96 -8.66 10.24
C PRO A 42 4.95 -8.56 9.08
N GLY A 43 5.42 -8.63 7.84
CA GLY A 43 4.55 -8.62 6.67
C GLY A 43 5.27 -8.82 5.35
N PRO A 44 4.52 -9.12 4.28
CA PRO A 44 5.06 -9.29 2.94
C PRO A 44 5.68 -8.00 2.39
N PRO A 45 6.70 -8.11 1.52
CA PRO A 45 7.34 -6.96 0.90
C PRO A 45 6.33 -6.15 0.06
N THR A 46 6.50 -4.83 0.06
CA THR A 46 5.59 -3.88 -0.59
C THR A 46 6.20 -3.27 -1.83
N LEU A 47 5.40 -3.08 -2.88
CA LEU A 47 5.79 -2.30 -4.05
C LEU A 47 5.60 -0.80 -3.79
N PRO A 48 6.42 0.07 -4.42
CA PRO A 48 6.17 1.49 -4.39
C PRO A 48 4.78 1.80 -4.98
N ILE A 49 4.05 2.74 -4.38
CA ILE A 49 2.73 3.26 -4.80
C ILE A 49 1.58 2.30 -4.52
N ILE A 50 1.65 1.08 -5.02
CA ILE A 50 0.55 0.12 -4.96
C ILE A 50 0.55 -0.68 -3.64
N GLY A 51 1.69 -0.81 -2.97
CA GLY A 51 1.82 -1.63 -1.76
C GLY A 51 1.61 -3.11 -2.05
N ASN A 52 0.85 -3.80 -1.21
CA ASN A 52 0.42 -5.19 -1.32
C ASN A 52 -0.85 -5.40 -2.16
N LEU A 53 -1.45 -4.34 -2.72
CA LEU A 53 -2.68 -4.47 -3.52
C LEU A 53 -2.48 -5.36 -4.76
N HIS A 54 -1.26 -5.41 -5.29
CA HIS A 54 -0.91 -6.33 -6.39
C HIS A 54 -1.14 -7.81 -6.02
N GLN A 55 -0.95 -8.19 -4.75
CA GLN A 55 -1.14 -9.58 -4.28
C GLN A 55 -2.63 -9.94 -4.22
N LEU A 56 -3.48 -8.95 -3.89
CA LEU A 56 -4.95 -9.07 -3.89
C LEU A 56 -5.52 -9.13 -5.30
N ALA A 57 -4.99 -8.32 -6.22
CA ALA A 57 -5.46 -8.26 -7.60
C ALA A 57 -5.04 -9.48 -8.43
N THR A 58 -3.88 -10.08 -8.13
CA THR A 58 -3.33 -11.20 -8.91
C THR A 58 -3.98 -12.54 -8.55
N LYS A 59 -4.41 -12.72 -7.30
CA LYS A 59 -5.14 -13.93 -6.91
C LYS A 59 -6.63 -13.73 -7.18
N ASN A 60 -7.20 -14.53 -8.07
CA ASN A 60 -8.66 -14.63 -8.27
C ASN A 60 -9.38 -15.31 -7.08
N THR A 61 -8.89 -15.11 -5.85
CA THR A 61 -9.47 -15.67 -4.63
C THR A 61 -10.04 -14.55 -3.76
N PRO A 62 -11.03 -14.84 -2.91
CA PRO A 62 -11.54 -13.86 -1.96
C PRO A 62 -10.42 -13.32 -1.07
N PRO A 63 -10.41 -12.01 -0.72
CA PRO A 63 -9.36 -11.39 0.08
C PRO A 63 -9.08 -12.11 1.41
N HIS A 64 -10.13 -12.61 2.08
CA HIS A 64 -9.99 -13.30 3.36
C HIS A 64 -9.23 -14.63 3.26
N HIS A 65 -9.25 -15.32 2.11
CA HIS A 65 -8.40 -16.51 1.90
C HIS A 65 -6.92 -16.13 1.77
N LEU A 66 -6.62 -15.08 1.01
CA LEU A 66 -5.25 -14.55 0.92
C LEU A 66 -4.74 -14.13 2.29
N PHE A 67 -5.55 -13.42 3.08
CA PHE A 67 -5.15 -13.02 4.43
C PHE A 67 -4.93 -14.21 5.36
N ALA A 68 -5.76 -15.25 5.28
CA ALA A 68 -5.53 -16.48 6.05
C ALA A 68 -4.22 -17.19 5.65
N GLU A 69 -3.87 -17.21 4.36
CA GLU A 69 -2.60 -17.76 3.89
C GLU A 69 -1.41 -16.93 4.37
N LEU A 70 -1.50 -15.60 4.28
CA LEU A 70 -0.46 -14.71 4.79
C LEU A 70 -0.29 -14.83 6.30
N ALA A 71 -1.38 -15.00 7.06
CA ALA A 71 -1.34 -15.19 8.50
C ALA A 71 -0.63 -16.49 8.91
N ARG A 72 -0.65 -17.53 8.06
CA ARG A 72 0.14 -18.76 8.30
C ARG A 72 1.64 -18.52 8.18
N VAL A 73 2.07 -17.55 7.37
CA VAL A 73 3.48 -17.25 7.10
C VAL A 73 4.02 -16.18 8.04
N TYR A 74 3.28 -15.08 8.22
CA TYR A 74 3.71 -13.91 8.98
C TYR A 74 3.16 -13.86 10.41
N GLY A 75 2.21 -14.75 10.74
CA GLY A 75 1.60 -14.83 12.06
C GLY A 75 0.25 -14.09 12.16
N PRO A 76 -0.41 -14.19 13.34
CA PRO A 76 -1.77 -13.70 13.54
C PRO A 76 -1.88 -12.17 13.58
N LEU A 77 -0.76 -11.45 13.77
CA LEU A 77 -0.66 -10.00 13.69
C LEU A 77 0.35 -9.66 12.59
N MET A 78 -0.12 -9.06 11.51
CA MET A 78 0.74 -8.71 10.38
C MET A 78 0.42 -7.34 9.80
N HIS A 79 1.41 -6.74 9.15
CA HIS A 79 1.29 -5.44 8.50
C HIS A 79 1.25 -5.59 6.98
N LEU A 80 0.25 -4.97 6.35
CA LEU A 80 0.12 -4.80 4.91
C LEU A 80 0.01 -3.31 4.55
N ARG A 81 0.26 -3.00 3.29
CA ARG A 81 0.03 -1.66 2.73
C ARG A 81 -0.94 -1.76 1.56
N LEU A 82 -2.15 -1.23 1.69
CA LEU A 82 -3.15 -1.24 0.62
C LEU A 82 -3.09 0.10 -0.13
N GLY A 83 -2.31 0.15 -1.21
CA GLY A 83 -1.96 1.42 -1.86
C GLY A 83 -1.13 2.30 -0.95
N GLU A 84 -1.67 3.45 -0.56
CA GLU A 84 -1.02 4.37 0.37
C GLU A 84 -1.45 4.18 1.83
N VAL A 85 -2.41 3.29 2.10
CA VAL A 85 -2.97 3.07 3.42
C VAL A 85 -2.21 1.94 4.16
N PRO A 86 -1.45 2.22 5.23
CA PRO A 86 -0.90 1.17 6.09
C PRO A 86 -2.05 0.46 6.82
N THR A 87 -2.00 -0.87 6.86
CA THR A 87 -3.09 -1.72 7.34
C THR A 87 -2.54 -2.80 8.26
N ILE A 88 -3.09 -2.91 9.46
CA ILE A 88 -2.79 -4.03 10.37
C ILE A 88 -3.89 -5.07 10.23
N ILE A 89 -3.50 -6.32 10.00
CA ILE A 89 -4.42 -7.45 9.95
C ILE A 89 -4.28 -8.27 11.22
N VAL A 90 -5.43 -8.48 11.87
CA VAL A 90 -5.58 -9.32 13.06
C VAL A 90 -6.36 -10.56 12.67
N SER A 91 -5.69 -11.72 12.64
CA SER A 91 -6.27 -12.99 12.16
C SER A 91 -6.59 -13.99 13.29
N SER A 92 -6.33 -13.62 14.55
CA SER A 92 -6.66 -14.44 15.73
C SER A 92 -7.85 -13.84 16.49
N ALA A 93 -8.77 -14.68 16.94
CA ALA A 93 -9.94 -14.27 17.72
C ALA A 93 -9.56 -13.67 19.07
N ASP A 94 -8.57 -14.25 19.77
CA ASP A 94 -8.14 -13.75 21.07
C ASP A 94 -7.48 -12.38 20.96
N MET A 95 -6.66 -12.20 19.92
CA MET A 95 -6.02 -10.92 19.64
C MET A 95 -7.03 -9.86 19.17
N ALA A 96 -8.00 -10.26 18.34
CA ALA A 96 -9.07 -9.35 17.92
C ALA A 96 -9.88 -8.88 19.13
N ARG A 97 -10.17 -9.77 20.08
CA ARG A 97 -10.85 -9.42 21.34
C ARG A 97 -10.05 -8.39 22.14
N GLU A 98 -8.74 -8.60 22.28
CA GLU A 98 -7.87 -7.68 23.01
C GLU A 98 -7.77 -6.30 22.32
N VAL A 99 -7.58 -6.28 21.00
CA VAL A 99 -7.51 -5.06 20.21
C VAL A 99 -8.83 -4.29 20.27
N MET A 100 -9.97 -4.97 20.07
CA MET A 100 -11.29 -4.34 20.15
C MET A 100 -11.58 -3.83 21.55
N ARG A 101 -11.17 -4.53 22.62
CA ARG A 101 -11.39 -4.05 23.98
C ARG A 101 -10.52 -2.84 24.35
N THR A 102 -9.30 -2.78 23.83
CA THR A 102 -8.30 -1.77 24.22
C THR A 102 -8.37 -0.52 23.35
N HIS A 103 -8.82 -0.65 22.10
CA HIS A 103 -8.83 0.42 21.10
C HIS A 103 -10.21 0.61 20.46
N ASP A 104 -11.31 0.23 21.15
CA ASP A 104 -12.69 0.37 20.66
C ASP A 104 -12.99 1.78 20.20
N ALA A 105 -12.61 2.80 20.96
CA ALA A 105 -12.90 4.20 20.68
C ALA A 105 -12.30 4.69 19.35
N VAL A 106 -11.17 4.11 18.93
CA VAL A 106 -10.53 4.45 17.65
C VAL A 106 -11.13 3.63 16.51
N LEU A 107 -11.42 2.35 16.78
CA LEU A 107 -11.90 1.38 15.78
C LEU A 107 -13.41 1.45 15.52
N CYS A 108 -14.20 2.10 16.37
CA CYS A 108 -15.63 2.26 16.18
C CYS A 108 -15.98 3.24 15.04
N SER A 109 -15.02 4.07 14.63
CA SER A 109 -15.17 5.01 13.52
C SER A 109 -15.02 4.30 12.16
N ARG A 110 -15.81 4.70 11.17
CA ARG A 110 -15.67 4.24 9.78
C ARG A 110 -14.96 5.31 8.97
N PRO A 111 -13.87 4.99 8.25
CA PRO A 111 -13.18 5.97 7.43
C PRO A 111 -14.12 6.50 6.34
N SER A 112 -14.29 7.83 6.29
CA SER A 112 -15.04 8.50 5.24
C SER A 112 -14.22 8.49 3.96
N LEU A 113 -14.48 7.53 3.09
CA LEU A 113 -13.87 7.48 1.77
C LEU A 113 -14.80 8.25 0.81
N ILE A 114 -14.35 9.42 0.35
CA ILE A 114 -15.09 10.30 -0.59
C ILE A 114 -15.59 9.49 -1.80
N MET A 115 -14.78 8.56 -2.28
CA MET A 115 -15.16 7.66 -3.38
C MET A 115 -16.32 6.72 -3.01
N ILE A 116 -16.33 6.17 -1.79
CA ILE A 116 -17.45 5.32 -1.35
C ILE A 116 -18.73 6.16 -1.21
N GLU A 117 -18.62 7.39 -0.72
CA GLU A 117 -19.77 8.32 -0.63
C GLU A 117 -20.36 8.60 -2.02
N HIS A 118 -19.53 9.00 -2.99
CA HIS A 118 -19.99 9.25 -4.36
C HIS A 118 -20.55 7.99 -5.05
N VAL A 119 -19.85 6.85 -4.97
CA VAL A 119 -20.21 5.64 -5.73
C VAL A 119 -21.44 4.93 -5.15
N PHE A 120 -21.53 4.81 -3.83
CA PHE A 120 -22.60 4.02 -3.19
C PHE A 120 -23.75 4.90 -2.68
N TYR A 121 -23.50 6.17 -2.38
CA TYR A 121 -24.51 7.06 -1.79
C TYR A 121 -24.91 8.22 -2.72
N GLY A 122 -24.25 8.41 -3.87
CA GLY A 122 -24.67 9.33 -4.92
C GLY A 122 -24.75 10.81 -4.52
N ARG A 123 -24.10 11.19 -3.40
CA ARG A 123 -23.89 12.58 -2.99
C ARG A 123 -22.65 13.12 -3.65
#